data_AF-A6KGK2-F1
#
_entry.id   AF-A6KGK2-F1
#
_cell.length_a   1.000
_cell.length_b   1.000
_cell.length_c   1.000
_cell.angle_alpha   90.00
_cell.angle_beta   90.00
_cell.angle_gamma   90.00
#
_symmetry.space_group_name_H-M   'P 1'
#
loop_
_entity.id
_entity.type
_entity.pdbx_description
1 polymer ?
#
loop_
_entity_poly.entity_id
_entity_poly.type
_entity_poly.pdbx_seq_one_letter_code
_entity_poly.pdbx_strand_id
1 'polypeptide(L)'
;MAEMERKNELKLKIKEEHLAALQTEEQATQFRLELIKSKALSILEDLVTKVIEVYRFMEKWLGKRYLNEMASIQKLTEVARYHIETATKIQNEIYLSQEDFYINGDIKVFPDPPPPTRPPPVEKEENGTLTIEQLDNLRDQFLDMAPKGIIGNKAFTDILLDLVTLNLGTNNLPSSWMHLTQLDLQEITSLLTVNTEFVDWRKFLMVAAMPWPIPLEEELLETLQRFKATDEAQTGTITFEQYKQAGLWFSGDEDIKIPENPLEPLPFNRQEHLIEFFFRLFADSEKDPPQLDYTQMLLYFACHPDTLEGVYRALSVAVGTHIFRQVETPMLTAEKTSISSVSPNEEFPEAEENSTREELKEEKDERDQKEEEIPENANTEKISMETLLKVFGGGNEVLDANRFASYLKTENIYSENLIKTFQDLGAKNLEPIEVNILLKHPYIQDLITNYVDYKIPDIKMILQRSEHAQGSDGERSPSRLTDEKK
;
A
#
# COMPACT_ATOMS: atom_id res chain seq x y z
N MET A 1 -150.68 -44.67 -19.47
CA MET A 1 -149.68 -45.24 -20.40
C MET A 1 -148.85 -44.15 -21.08
N ALA A 2 -149.46 -43.15 -21.72
CA ALA A 2 -148.77 -42.09 -22.48
C ALA A 2 -147.76 -41.20 -21.70
N GLU A 3 -147.95 -40.98 -20.40
CA GLU A 3 -147.03 -40.16 -19.57
C GLU A 3 -145.73 -40.89 -19.22
N MET A 4 -145.77 -42.23 -19.18
CA MET A 4 -144.62 -43.08 -18.83
C MET A 4 -143.66 -43.24 -20.02
N GLU A 5 -144.19 -43.29 -21.25
CA GLU A 5 -143.40 -43.30 -22.51
C GLU A 5 -142.66 -41.98 -22.72
N ARG A 6 -143.32 -40.83 -22.54
CA ARG A 6 -142.70 -39.50 -22.67
C ARG A 6 -141.55 -39.29 -21.68
N LYS A 7 -141.69 -39.83 -20.46
CA LYS A 7 -140.63 -39.80 -19.43
C LYS A 7 -139.45 -40.71 -19.77
N ASN A 8 -139.68 -41.83 -20.46
CA ASN A 8 -138.63 -42.73 -20.94
C ASN A 8 -137.89 -42.16 -22.15
N GLU A 9 -138.57 -41.52 -23.09
CA GLU A 9 -137.95 -40.80 -24.22
C GLU A 9 -137.06 -39.64 -23.74
N LEU A 10 -137.54 -38.85 -22.78
CA LEU A 10 -136.74 -37.77 -22.18
C LEU A 10 -135.48 -38.33 -21.49
N LYS A 11 -135.60 -39.45 -20.76
CA LYS A 11 -134.44 -40.13 -20.15
C LYS A 11 -133.46 -40.67 -21.19
N LEU A 12 -133.94 -41.14 -22.35
CA LEU A 12 -133.09 -41.61 -23.43
C LEU A 12 -132.30 -40.45 -24.05
N LYS A 13 -132.98 -39.34 -24.36
CA LYS A 13 -132.34 -38.11 -24.88
C LYS A 13 -131.29 -37.54 -23.91
N ILE A 14 -131.61 -37.46 -22.62
CA ILE A 14 -130.64 -37.00 -21.61
C ILE A 14 -129.41 -37.92 -21.56
N LYS A 15 -129.58 -39.24 -21.72
CA LYS A 15 -128.46 -40.19 -21.78
C LYS A 15 -127.63 -40.00 -23.06
N GLU A 16 -128.27 -39.80 -24.20
CA GLU A 16 -127.59 -39.55 -25.49
C GLU A 16 -126.82 -38.23 -25.46
N GLU A 17 -127.43 -37.14 -24.95
CA GLU A 17 -126.77 -35.85 -24.76
C GLU A 17 -125.60 -35.95 -23.77
N HIS A 18 -125.75 -36.71 -22.68
CA HIS A 18 -124.66 -36.93 -21.73
C HIS A 18 -123.51 -37.73 -22.36
N LEU A 19 -123.79 -38.76 -23.16
CA LEU A 19 -122.76 -39.53 -23.87
C LEU A 19 -122.05 -38.67 -24.91
N ALA A 20 -122.77 -37.84 -25.67
CA ALA A 20 -122.19 -36.90 -26.63
C ALA A 20 -121.33 -35.83 -25.93
N ALA A 21 -121.79 -35.31 -24.78
CA ALA A 21 -121.01 -34.37 -23.97
C ALA A 21 -119.74 -35.03 -23.40
N LEU A 22 -119.82 -36.28 -22.95
CA LEU A 22 -118.65 -37.05 -22.48
C LEU A 22 -117.64 -37.27 -23.61
N GLN A 23 -118.10 -37.66 -24.81
CA GLN A 23 -117.22 -37.82 -25.98
C GLN A 23 -116.57 -36.49 -26.40
N THR A 24 -117.33 -35.39 -26.34
CA THR A 24 -116.81 -34.05 -26.67
C THR A 24 -115.77 -33.61 -25.64
N GLU A 25 -116.01 -33.83 -24.34
CA GLU A 25 -115.04 -33.50 -23.29
C GLU A 25 -113.81 -34.41 -23.33
N GLU A 26 -113.98 -35.69 -23.69
CA GLU A 26 -112.86 -36.61 -23.94
C GLU A 26 -111.97 -36.10 -25.08
N GLN A 27 -112.57 -35.73 -26.22
CA GLN A 27 -111.84 -35.17 -27.36
C GLN A 27 -111.17 -33.84 -27.00
N ALA A 28 -111.86 -32.95 -26.29
CA ALA A 28 -111.29 -31.68 -25.82
C ALA A 28 -110.12 -31.89 -24.85
N THR A 29 -110.22 -32.88 -23.96
CA THR A 29 -109.15 -33.24 -23.02
C THR A 29 -107.95 -33.84 -23.74
N GLN A 30 -108.18 -34.77 -24.69
CA GLN A 30 -107.12 -35.33 -25.52
C GLN A 30 -106.39 -34.23 -26.32
N PHE A 31 -107.14 -33.28 -26.89
CA PHE A 31 -106.55 -32.13 -27.59
C PHE A 31 -105.69 -31.26 -26.67
N ARG A 32 -106.17 -30.93 -25.47
CA ARG A 32 -105.40 -30.16 -24.47
C ARG A 32 -104.12 -30.90 -24.06
N LEU A 33 -104.18 -32.21 -23.86
CA LEU A 33 -103.01 -33.04 -23.51
C LEU A 33 -101.99 -33.08 -24.65
N GLU A 34 -102.42 -33.23 -25.91
CA GLU A 34 -101.51 -33.17 -27.06
C GLU A 34 -100.92 -31.77 -27.26
N LEU A 35 -101.67 -30.70 -26.96
CA LEU A 35 -101.13 -29.34 -26.96
C LEU A 35 -100.07 -29.14 -25.87
N ILE A 36 -100.31 -29.65 -24.66
CA ILE A 36 -99.32 -29.61 -23.56
C ILE A 36 -98.07 -30.41 -23.95
N LYS A 37 -98.25 -31.62 -24.48
CA LYS A 37 -97.15 -32.50 -24.91
C LYS A 37 -96.32 -31.86 -26.01
N SER A 38 -96.94 -31.32 -27.07
CA SER A 38 -96.24 -30.63 -28.15
C SER A 38 -95.47 -29.40 -27.63
N LYS A 39 -96.07 -28.62 -26.71
CA LYS A 39 -95.37 -27.47 -26.10
C LYS A 39 -94.21 -27.91 -25.22
N ALA A 40 -94.37 -28.96 -24.41
CA ALA A 40 -93.32 -29.50 -23.56
C ALA A 40 -92.15 -30.06 -24.38
N LEU A 41 -92.45 -30.79 -25.47
CA LEU A 41 -91.43 -31.29 -26.40
C LEU A 41 -90.66 -30.14 -27.06
N SER A 42 -91.35 -29.11 -27.53
CA SER A 42 -90.70 -27.92 -28.11
C SER A 42 -89.77 -27.21 -27.12
N ILE A 43 -90.16 -27.09 -25.85
CA ILE A 43 -89.29 -26.52 -24.80
C ILE A 43 -88.08 -27.43 -24.53
N LEU A 44 -88.29 -28.75 -24.51
CA LEU A 44 -87.21 -29.71 -24.29
C LEU A 44 -86.19 -29.69 -25.44
N GLU A 45 -86.65 -29.61 -26.69
CA GLU A 45 -85.79 -29.49 -27.88
C GLU A 45 -84.97 -28.19 -27.87
N ASP A 46 -85.58 -27.06 -27.50
CA ASP A 46 -84.89 -25.78 -27.32
C ASP A 46 -83.82 -25.87 -26.21
N LEU A 47 -84.16 -26.49 -25.08
CA LEU A 47 -83.21 -26.68 -23.98
C LEU A 47 -82.04 -27.57 -24.39
N VAL A 48 -82.29 -28.68 -25.09
CA VAL A 48 -81.24 -29.58 -25.58
C VAL A 48 -80.33 -28.86 -26.57
N THR A 49 -80.91 -28.06 -27.49
CA THR A 49 -80.14 -27.25 -28.44
C THR A 49 -79.20 -26.28 -27.71
N LYS A 50 -79.72 -25.55 -26.72
CA LYS A 50 -78.92 -24.63 -25.89
C LYS A 50 -77.80 -25.33 -25.14
N VAL A 51 -78.06 -26.51 -24.59
CA VAL A 51 -77.02 -27.31 -23.91
C VAL A 51 -75.91 -27.69 -24.89
N ILE A 52 -76.26 -28.18 -26.09
CA ILE A 52 -75.28 -28.52 -27.13
C ILE A 52 -74.45 -27.29 -27.55
N GLU A 53 -75.09 -26.14 -27.70
CA GLU A 53 -74.40 -24.89 -28.03
C GLU A 53 -73.41 -24.45 -26.94
N VAL A 54 -73.81 -24.53 -25.66
CA VAL A 54 -72.93 -24.21 -24.53
C VAL A 54 -71.74 -25.18 -24.49
N TYR A 55 -71.94 -26.48 -24.70
CA TYR A 55 -70.84 -27.44 -24.76
C TYR A 55 -69.86 -27.14 -25.90
N ARG A 56 -70.37 -26.83 -27.10
CA ARG A 56 -69.52 -26.41 -28.24
C ARG A 56 -68.75 -25.13 -27.94
N PHE A 57 -69.36 -24.19 -27.23
CA PHE A 57 -68.68 -22.96 -26.81
C PHE A 57 -67.58 -23.27 -25.81
N MET A 58 -67.84 -24.07 -24.79
CA MET A 58 -66.83 -24.50 -23.81
C MET A 58 -65.66 -25.22 -24.48
N GLU A 59 -65.92 -26.14 -25.41
CA GLU A 59 -64.88 -26.85 -26.17
C GLU A 59 -64.01 -25.88 -26.97
N LYS A 60 -64.63 -24.91 -27.65
CA LYS A 60 -63.90 -23.88 -28.40
C LYS A 60 -63.03 -23.00 -27.50
N TRP A 61 -63.53 -22.60 -26.32
CA TRP A 61 -62.76 -21.80 -25.37
C TRP A 61 -61.61 -22.59 -24.76
N LEU A 62 -61.84 -23.85 -24.42
CA LEU A 62 -60.79 -24.74 -23.92
C LEU A 62 -59.68 -24.94 -24.96
N GLY A 63 -60.05 -25.17 -26.22
CA GLY A 63 -59.09 -25.29 -27.32
C GLY A 63 -58.29 -24.00 -27.54
N LYS A 64 -58.94 -22.83 -27.51
CA LYS A 64 -58.26 -21.54 -27.64
C LYS A 64 -57.29 -21.31 -26.48
N ARG A 65 -57.73 -21.56 -25.24
CA ARG A 65 -56.91 -21.43 -24.05
C ARG A 65 -55.68 -22.35 -24.11
N TYR A 66 -55.87 -23.61 -24.50
CA TYR A 66 -54.76 -24.55 -24.66
C TYR A 66 -53.72 -24.07 -25.68
N LEU A 67 -54.16 -23.53 -26.82
CA LEU A 67 -53.25 -22.99 -27.83
C LEU A 67 -52.46 -21.78 -27.31
N ASN A 68 -53.12 -20.89 -26.55
CA ASN A 68 -52.47 -19.73 -25.94
C ASN A 68 -51.45 -20.16 -24.87
N GLU A 69 -51.82 -21.10 -24.00
CA GLU A 69 -50.92 -21.67 -22.99
C GLU A 69 -49.69 -22.31 -23.65
N MET A 70 -49.90 -23.08 -24.74
CA MET A 70 -48.79 -23.70 -25.49
C MET A 70 -47.87 -22.64 -26.13
N ALA A 71 -48.43 -21.56 -26.68
CA ALA A 71 -47.65 -20.45 -27.22
C ALA A 71 -46.81 -19.74 -26.13
N SER A 72 -47.34 -19.62 -24.91
CA SER A 72 -46.61 -19.05 -23.78
C SER A 72 -45.48 -19.97 -23.29
N ILE A 73 -45.69 -21.29 -23.31
CA ILE A 73 -44.62 -22.27 -23.05
C ILE A 73 -43.50 -22.17 -24.09
N GLN A 74 -43.85 -21.97 -25.37
CA GLN A 74 -42.87 -21.77 -26.43
C GLN A 74 -42.02 -20.52 -26.19
N LYS A 75 -42.64 -19.38 -25.84
CA LYS A 75 -41.92 -18.15 -25.48
C LYS A 75 -40.97 -18.35 -24.32
N LEU A 76 -41.41 -19.02 -23.25
CA LEU A 76 -40.54 -19.37 -22.11
C LEU A 76 -39.34 -20.20 -22.56
N THR A 77 -39.60 -21.21 -23.41
CA THR A 77 -38.55 -22.10 -23.92
C THR A 77 -37.53 -21.35 -24.77
N GLU A 78 -37.97 -20.37 -25.58
CA GLU A 78 -37.08 -19.52 -26.37
C GLU A 78 -36.19 -18.65 -25.48
N VAL A 79 -36.75 -18.02 -24.45
CA VAL A 79 -35.97 -17.22 -23.48
C VAL A 79 -34.95 -18.10 -22.76
N ALA A 80 -35.37 -19.27 -22.28
CA ALA A 80 -34.47 -20.22 -21.63
C ALA A 80 -33.35 -20.68 -22.58
N ARG A 81 -33.70 -21.02 -23.83
CA ARG A 81 -32.73 -21.42 -24.85
C ARG A 81 -31.70 -20.32 -25.12
N TYR A 82 -32.12 -19.08 -25.30
CA TYR A 82 -31.24 -17.95 -25.54
C TYR A 82 -30.18 -17.80 -24.43
N HIS A 83 -30.59 -17.89 -23.17
CA HIS A 83 -29.67 -17.78 -22.03
C HIS A 83 -28.71 -18.98 -21.92
N ILE A 84 -29.17 -20.19 -22.24
CA ILE A 84 -28.31 -21.38 -22.30
C ILE A 84 -27.28 -21.24 -23.42
N GLU A 85 -27.70 -20.86 -24.64
CA GLU A 85 -26.82 -20.75 -25.82
C GLU A 85 -25.79 -19.64 -25.68
N THR A 86 -26.14 -18.53 -25.01
CA THR A 86 -25.21 -17.42 -24.74
C THR A 86 -24.40 -17.61 -23.46
N ALA A 87 -24.59 -18.72 -22.73
CA ALA A 87 -24.00 -18.98 -21.41
C ALA A 87 -24.23 -17.81 -20.41
N THR A 88 -25.38 -17.14 -20.49
CA THR A 88 -25.75 -16.04 -19.59
C THR A 88 -26.80 -16.50 -18.57
N LYS A 89 -26.81 -15.88 -17.39
CA LYS A 89 -27.76 -16.21 -16.32
C LYS A 89 -29.07 -15.44 -16.50
N ILE A 90 -30.20 -16.06 -16.13
CA ILE A 90 -31.52 -15.40 -16.13
C ILE A 90 -31.66 -14.60 -14.82
N GLN A 91 -31.45 -13.28 -14.90
CA GLN A 91 -31.47 -12.38 -13.74
C GLN A 91 -32.85 -12.26 -13.10
N ASN A 92 -33.87 -12.08 -13.93
CA ASN A 92 -35.22 -11.74 -13.54
C ASN A 92 -36.06 -13.00 -13.38
N GLU A 93 -36.99 -13.01 -12.42
CA GLU A 93 -37.94 -14.11 -12.27
C GLU A 93 -38.81 -14.23 -13.53
N ILE A 94 -38.92 -15.45 -14.05
CA ILE A 94 -39.80 -15.78 -15.17
C ILE A 94 -40.91 -16.71 -14.69
N TYR A 95 -42.16 -16.43 -15.05
CA TYR A 95 -43.30 -17.24 -14.63
C TYR A 95 -44.41 -17.28 -15.67
N LEU A 96 -45.22 -18.33 -15.61
CA LEU A 96 -46.44 -18.48 -16.41
C LEU A 96 -47.64 -18.17 -15.52
N SER A 97 -48.53 -17.30 -15.99
CA SER A 97 -49.78 -16.99 -15.29
C SER A 97 -50.93 -17.04 -16.27
N GLN A 98 -51.85 -17.98 -16.03
CA GLN A 98 -52.95 -18.30 -16.94
C GLN A 98 -52.45 -18.64 -18.35
N GLU A 99 -52.79 -17.82 -19.34
CA GLU A 99 -52.47 -18.03 -20.75
C GLU A 99 -51.18 -17.32 -21.18
N ASP A 100 -50.54 -16.55 -20.28
CA ASP A 100 -49.47 -15.61 -20.62
C ASP A 100 -48.14 -15.92 -19.90
N PHE A 101 -47.05 -15.51 -20.55
CA PHE A 101 -45.68 -15.57 -20.05
C PHE A 101 -45.20 -14.19 -19.62
N TYR A 102 -44.62 -14.10 -18.41
CA TYR A 102 -44.15 -12.85 -17.82
C TYR A 102 -42.70 -12.96 -17.34
N ILE A 103 -42.01 -11.81 -17.40
CA ILE A 103 -40.69 -11.60 -16.81
C ILE A 103 -40.83 -10.48 -15.79
N ASN A 104 -40.58 -10.80 -14.52
CA ASN A 104 -40.70 -9.87 -13.41
C ASN A 104 -39.39 -9.09 -13.24
N GLY A 105 -39.39 -7.79 -13.53
CA GLY A 105 -38.21 -6.93 -13.37
C GLY A 105 -37.87 -6.60 -11.92
N ASP A 106 -38.83 -6.75 -11.00
CA ASP A 106 -38.67 -6.35 -9.60
C ASP A 106 -38.04 -7.47 -8.74
N ILE A 107 -38.14 -8.72 -9.19
CA ILE A 107 -37.63 -9.89 -8.47
C ILE A 107 -36.41 -10.46 -9.22
N LYS A 108 -35.25 -10.36 -8.58
CA LYS A 108 -33.99 -10.94 -9.07
C LYS A 108 -33.76 -12.33 -8.46
N VAL A 109 -33.39 -13.29 -9.29
CA VAL A 109 -33.10 -14.68 -8.89
C VAL A 109 -31.75 -14.80 -8.16
N PHE A 110 -30.82 -13.90 -8.45
CA PHE A 110 -29.53 -13.79 -7.76
C PHE A 110 -29.18 -12.32 -7.49
N PRO A 111 -28.42 -12.02 -6.42
CA PRO A 111 -27.98 -10.66 -6.12
C PRO A 111 -27.10 -10.11 -7.24
N ASP A 112 -27.13 -8.79 -7.42
CA ASP A 112 -26.17 -8.12 -8.29
C ASP A 112 -24.74 -8.39 -7.80
N PRO A 113 -23.74 -8.49 -8.70
CA PRO A 113 -22.36 -8.58 -8.28
C PRO A 113 -22.04 -7.38 -7.37
N PRO A 114 -21.28 -7.59 -6.28
CA PRO A 114 -20.85 -6.48 -5.44
C PRO A 114 -20.10 -5.47 -6.31
N PRO A 115 -20.22 -4.17 -5.99
CA PRO A 115 -19.46 -3.15 -6.71
C PRO A 115 -17.96 -3.49 -6.67
N PRO A 116 -17.23 -3.24 -7.76
CA PRO A 116 -15.80 -3.51 -7.82
C PRO A 116 -15.11 -2.82 -6.65
N THR A 117 -14.37 -3.59 -5.86
CA THR A 117 -13.58 -3.07 -4.74
C THR A 117 -12.38 -2.32 -5.28
N ARG A 118 -12.06 -1.18 -4.64
CA ARG A 118 -10.85 -0.42 -4.98
C ARG A 118 -9.61 -1.33 -4.86
N PRO A 119 -8.69 -1.32 -5.84
CA PRO A 119 -7.44 -2.06 -5.72
C PRO A 119 -6.57 -1.52 -4.58
N PRO A 120 -5.69 -2.35 -3.98
CA PRO A 120 -4.80 -1.91 -2.92
C PRO A 120 -3.80 -0.85 -3.42
N PRO A 121 -3.29 0.03 -2.53
CA PRO A 121 -2.18 0.92 -2.86
C PRO A 121 -0.96 0.11 -3.28
N VAL A 122 -0.29 0.53 -4.36
CA VAL A 122 0.95 -0.08 -4.84
C VAL A 122 1.95 1.04 -5.06
N GLU A 123 3.15 0.86 -4.50
CA GLU A 123 4.25 1.79 -4.73
C GLU A 123 4.73 1.73 -6.17
N LYS A 124 4.98 2.88 -6.77
CA LYS A 124 5.57 3.00 -8.10
C LYS A 124 7.02 3.46 -7.95
N GLU A 125 7.90 2.94 -8.80
CA GLU A 125 9.27 3.44 -8.88
C GLU A 125 9.27 4.91 -9.31
N GLU A 126 9.93 5.77 -8.53
CA GLU A 126 10.08 7.19 -8.82
C GLU A 126 11.56 7.59 -8.73
N ASN A 127 12.07 8.24 -9.77
CA ASN A 127 13.41 8.88 -9.81
C ASN A 127 14.56 7.96 -9.34
N GLY A 128 14.52 6.68 -9.72
CA GLY A 128 15.57 5.72 -9.36
C GLY A 128 15.65 5.38 -7.87
N THR A 129 14.59 5.64 -7.09
CA THR A 129 14.50 5.21 -5.69
C THR A 129 14.02 3.76 -5.60
N LEU A 130 14.56 3.02 -4.61
CA LEU A 130 14.11 1.67 -4.31
C LEU A 130 12.73 1.69 -3.68
N THR A 131 11.83 0.82 -4.16
CA THR A 131 10.55 0.55 -3.48
C THR A 131 10.78 -0.13 -2.14
N ILE A 132 9.79 -0.08 -1.25
CA ILE A 132 9.82 -0.77 0.05
C ILE A 132 9.99 -2.27 -0.15
N GLU A 133 9.34 -2.85 -1.17
CA GLU A 133 9.49 -4.26 -1.51
C GLU A 133 10.93 -4.59 -1.94
N GLN A 134 11.55 -3.74 -2.76
CA GLN A 134 12.95 -3.89 -3.16
C GLN A 134 13.92 -3.76 -1.97
N LEU A 135 13.68 -2.81 -1.08
CA LEU A 135 14.45 -2.64 0.16
C LEU A 135 14.33 -3.86 1.08
N ASP A 136 13.13 -4.42 1.22
CA ASP A 136 12.88 -5.64 1.99
C ASP A 136 13.62 -6.85 1.38
N ASN A 137 13.54 -7.02 0.06
CA ASN A 137 14.23 -8.11 -0.64
C ASN A 137 15.76 -8.03 -0.52
N LEU A 138 16.33 -6.83 -0.61
CA LEU A 138 17.76 -6.61 -0.42
C LEU A 138 18.17 -6.83 1.04
N ARG A 139 17.37 -6.36 2.01
CA ARG A 139 17.60 -6.64 3.44
C ARG A 139 17.67 -8.14 3.68
N ASP A 140 16.70 -8.90 3.20
CA ASP A 140 16.63 -10.34 3.46
C ASP A 140 17.84 -11.08 2.86
N GLN A 141 18.29 -10.66 1.67
CA GLN A 141 19.52 -11.18 1.05
C GLN A 141 20.78 -10.84 1.85
N PHE A 142 20.92 -9.59 2.30
CA PHE A 142 22.08 -9.20 3.10
C PHE A 142 22.07 -9.83 4.49
N LEU A 143 20.89 -10.04 5.08
CA LEU A 143 20.74 -10.70 6.37
C LEU A 143 21.14 -12.17 6.29
N ASP A 144 20.78 -12.88 5.22
CA ASP A 144 21.19 -14.28 4.98
C ASP A 144 22.72 -14.38 4.75
N MET A 145 23.29 -13.45 3.98
CA MET A 145 24.73 -13.43 3.66
C MET A 145 25.60 -12.98 4.85
N ALA A 146 25.15 -11.96 5.57
CA ALA A 146 25.90 -11.25 6.59
C ALA A 146 24.99 -10.80 7.76
N PRO A 147 24.53 -11.73 8.61
CA PRO A 147 23.55 -11.46 9.66
C PRO A 147 23.99 -10.38 10.66
N LYS A 148 25.29 -10.19 10.80
CA LYS A 148 25.89 -9.25 11.74
C LYS A 148 25.93 -7.80 11.23
N GLY A 149 25.54 -7.54 9.97
CA GLY A 149 25.43 -6.18 9.44
C GLY A 149 26.58 -5.70 8.56
N ILE A 150 27.64 -6.49 8.43
CA ILE A 150 28.91 -6.06 7.84
C ILE A 150 29.41 -7.03 6.78
N ILE A 151 29.88 -6.48 5.66
CA ILE A 151 30.37 -7.22 4.49
C ILE A 151 31.72 -6.63 4.08
N GLY A 152 32.70 -7.44 3.70
CA GLY A 152 33.98 -6.92 3.19
C GLY A 152 33.78 -6.08 1.92
N ASN A 153 34.48 -4.96 1.77
CA ASN A 153 34.31 -4.00 0.68
C ASN A 153 34.26 -4.64 -0.73
N LYS A 154 35.17 -5.57 -1.02
CA LYS A 154 35.22 -6.29 -2.28
C LYS A 154 34.00 -7.20 -2.48
N ALA A 155 33.64 -7.95 -1.45
CA ALA A 155 32.47 -8.83 -1.51
C ALA A 155 31.18 -8.02 -1.70
N PHE A 156 31.05 -6.87 -1.02
CA PHE A 156 29.92 -5.96 -1.19
C PHE A 156 29.85 -5.41 -2.62
N THR A 157 30.97 -4.96 -3.17
CA THR A 157 31.05 -4.48 -4.57
C THR A 157 30.68 -5.59 -5.55
N ASP A 158 31.21 -6.79 -5.36
CA ASP A 158 30.95 -7.95 -6.22
C ASP A 158 29.46 -8.35 -6.17
N ILE A 159 28.82 -8.32 -4.99
CA ILE A 159 27.38 -8.58 -4.84
C ILE A 159 26.55 -7.55 -5.63
N LEU A 160 26.84 -6.25 -5.48
CA LEU A 160 26.12 -5.22 -6.24
C LEU A 160 26.35 -5.38 -7.75
N LEU A 161 27.56 -5.76 -8.17
CA LEU A 161 27.88 -5.99 -9.57
C LEU A 161 27.13 -7.20 -10.12
N ASP A 162 27.02 -8.29 -9.36
CA ASP A 162 26.25 -9.48 -9.74
C ASP A 162 24.75 -9.16 -9.89
N LEU A 163 24.20 -8.35 -8.98
CA LEU A 163 22.79 -7.90 -9.06
C LEU A 163 22.53 -7.12 -10.36
N VAL A 164 23.46 -6.25 -10.78
CA VAL A 164 23.34 -5.45 -12.00
C VAL A 164 23.60 -6.28 -13.27
N THR A 165 24.63 -7.12 -13.29
CA THR A 165 25.12 -7.78 -14.53
C THR A 165 24.41 -9.08 -14.89
N LEU A 166 23.95 -9.85 -13.90
CA LEU A 166 23.36 -11.17 -14.14
C LEU A 166 21.83 -11.14 -14.29
N ASN A 167 21.21 -9.96 -14.35
CA ASN A 167 19.76 -9.75 -14.21
C ASN A 167 19.17 -10.40 -12.95
N LEU A 168 20.01 -10.69 -11.94
CA LEU A 168 19.55 -11.16 -10.62
C LEU A 168 18.83 -10.03 -9.86
N GLY A 169 19.13 -8.77 -10.21
CA GLY A 169 18.54 -7.58 -9.62
C GLY A 169 17.24 -7.10 -10.27
N THR A 170 16.69 -7.76 -11.31
CA THR A 170 15.51 -7.25 -12.06
C THR A 170 14.27 -7.01 -11.19
N ASN A 171 14.18 -7.64 -10.01
CA ASN A 171 13.10 -7.41 -9.03
C ASN A 171 13.58 -6.74 -7.74
N ASN A 172 14.89 -6.45 -7.61
CA ASN A 172 15.50 -5.95 -6.38
C ASN A 172 16.10 -4.56 -6.53
N LEU A 173 16.39 -4.12 -7.76
CA LEU A 173 16.97 -2.83 -8.08
C LEU A 173 16.05 -2.06 -9.04
N PRO A 174 16.01 -0.72 -8.94
CA PRO A 174 15.27 0.10 -9.89
C PRO A 174 15.93 0.00 -11.27
N SER A 175 15.14 0.22 -12.31
CA SER A 175 15.63 0.19 -13.69
C SER A 175 16.85 1.07 -13.94
N SER A 176 16.95 2.25 -13.30
CA SER A 176 18.10 3.15 -13.47
C SER A 176 19.41 2.62 -12.89
N TRP A 177 19.36 1.71 -11.90
CA TRP A 177 20.56 1.12 -11.30
C TRP A 177 21.13 -0.03 -12.13
N MET A 178 20.34 -0.61 -13.02
CA MET A 178 20.77 -1.70 -13.91
C MET A 178 21.85 -1.27 -14.94
N HIS A 179 22.16 0.02 -15.00
CA HIS A 179 23.16 0.59 -15.89
C HIS A 179 24.43 1.06 -15.18
N LEU A 180 24.53 0.85 -13.86
CA LEU A 180 25.71 1.23 -13.09
C LEU A 180 26.94 0.42 -13.53
N THR A 181 28.05 1.13 -13.72
CA THR A 181 29.32 0.50 -14.06
C THR A 181 30.03 -0.02 -12.82
N GLN A 182 31.04 -0.87 -13.01
CA GLN A 182 31.89 -1.33 -11.91
C GLN A 182 32.55 -0.15 -11.16
N LEU A 183 32.87 0.95 -11.85
CA LEU A 183 33.45 2.14 -11.22
C LEU A 183 32.43 2.85 -10.33
N ASP A 184 31.18 2.98 -10.78
CA ASP A 184 30.11 3.59 -9.98
C ASP A 184 29.86 2.79 -8.70
N LEU A 185 29.84 1.46 -8.80
CA LEU A 185 29.66 0.57 -7.65
C LEU A 185 30.86 0.60 -6.68
N GLN A 186 32.07 0.75 -7.20
CA GLN A 186 33.27 0.97 -6.38
C GLN A 186 33.21 2.32 -5.65
N GLU A 187 32.75 3.38 -6.32
CA GLU A 187 32.57 4.70 -5.70
C GLU A 187 31.53 4.65 -4.57
N ILE A 188 30.36 4.01 -4.81
CA ILE A 188 29.33 3.78 -3.78
C ILE A 188 29.92 3.02 -2.58
N THR A 189 30.64 1.94 -2.85
CA THR A 189 31.29 1.14 -1.79
C THR A 189 32.27 2.02 -0.99
N SER A 190 33.10 2.81 -1.68
CA SER A 190 34.07 3.69 -1.02
C SER A 190 33.44 4.74 -0.11
N LEU A 191 32.26 5.26 -0.46
CA LEU A 191 31.52 6.20 0.40
C LEU A 191 30.97 5.56 1.67
N LEU A 192 30.74 4.26 1.65
CA LEU A 192 30.20 3.49 2.78
C LEU A 192 31.29 2.85 3.63
N THR A 193 32.50 2.68 3.08
CA THR A 193 33.64 2.13 3.79
C THR A 193 34.37 3.26 4.50
N VAL A 194 34.20 3.38 5.80
CA VAL A 194 34.80 4.47 6.58
C VAL A 194 35.69 3.87 7.66
N ASN A 195 36.99 4.21 7.62
CA ASN A 195 38.03 3.77 8.57
C ASN A 195 38.18 2.24 8.75
N THR A 196 37.55 1.43 7.89
CA THR A 196 37.57 -0.04 7.93
C THR A 196 37.64 -0.64 6.52
N GLU A 197 37.88 -1.94 6.42
CA GLU A 197 37.78 -2.71 5.16
C GLU A 197 36.36 -3.27 4.94
N PHE A 198 35.39 -2.90 5.79
CA PHE A 198 34.04 -3.47 5.81
C PHE A 198 32.99 -2.39 5.55
N VAL A 199 31.89 -2.80 4.93
CA VAL A 199 30.71 -1.99 4.65
C VAL A 199 29.60 -2.43 5.60
N ASP A 200 29.01 -1.46 6.30
CA ASP A 200 27.76 -1.65 7.01
C ASP A 200 26.59 -1.61 6.01
N TRP A 201 26.01 -2.78 5.73
CA TRP A 201 24.91 -2.88 4.76
C TRP A 201 23.61 -2.28 5.29
N ARG A 202 23.43 -2.16 6.61
CA ARG A 202 22.27 -1.46 7.20
C ARG A 202 22.36 0.02 6.90
N LYS A 203 23.56 0.60 7.03
CA LYS A 203 23.82 1.99 6.63
C LYS A 203 23.57 2.19 5.13
N PHE A 204 24.00 1.26 4.28
CA PHE A 204 23.68 1.30 2.85
C PHE A 204 22.17 1.34 2.60
N LEU A 205 21.39 0.42 3.16
CA LEU A 205 19.94 0.38 2.95
C LEU A 205 19.21 1.60 3.52
N MET A 206 19.68 2.13 4.65
CA MET A 206 19.15 3.39 5.21
C MET A 206 19.33 4.56 4.22
N VAL A 207 20.51 4.67 3.61
CA VAL A 207 20.79 5.72 2.61
C VAL A 207 20.03 5.45 1.31
N ALA A 208 19.98 4.19 0.87
CA ALA A 208 19.28 3.78 -0.34
C ALA A 208 17.75 3.96 -0.25
N ALA A 209 17.19 4.00 0.96
CA ALA A 209 15.79 4.26 1.22
C ALA A 209 15.36 5.74 1.04
N MET A 210 16.32 6.68 0.91
CA MET A 210 16.05 8.11 0.76
C MET A 210 15.16 8.42 -0.47
N PRO A 211 14.21 9.37 -0.38
CA PRO A 211 14.14 10.41 0.64
C PRO A 211 13.30 10.01 1.87
N TRP A 212 13.86 10.26 3.05
CA TRP A 212 13.14 10.34 4.32
C TRP A 212 13.55 11.65 5.02
N PRO A 213 12.72 12.24 5.90
CA PRO A 213 13.04 13.51 6.56
C PRO A 213 14.27 13.38 7.45
N ILE A 214 15.33 14.18 7.20
CA ILE A 214 16.53 14.17 8.05
C ILE A 214 16.17 14.81 9.40
N PRO A 215 16.37 14.12 10.53
CA PRO A 215 15.99 14.67 11.83
C PRO A 215 16.89 15.83 12.23
N LEU A 216 16.35 16.74 13.03
CA LEU A 216 17.12 17.68 13.85
C LEU A 216 17.68 16.96 15.09
N GLU A 217 18.64 17.57 15.79
CA GLU A 217 19.13 17.00 17.05
C GLU A 217 18.03 16.91 18.12
N GLU A 218 17.25 17.98 18.26
CA GLU A 218 16.13 18.04 19.21
C GLU A 218 15.14 16.90 18.96
N GLU A 219 14.79 16.66 17.69
CA GLU A 219 13.89 15.58 17.28
C GLU A 219 14.45 14.18 17.60
N LEU A 220 15.77 13.96 17.44
CA LEU A 220 16.41 12.71 17.86
C LEU A 220 16.32 12.52 19.37
N LEU A 221 16.56 13.57 20.16
CA LEU A 221 16.50 13.52 21.62
C LEU A 221 15.06 13.33 22.12
N GLU A 222 14.08 13.99 21.51
CA GLU A 222 12.66 13.77 21.80
C GLU A 222 12.22 12.34 21.45
N THR A 223 12.67 11.81 20.31
CA THR A 223 12.41 10.42 19.92
C THR A 223 13.03 9.44 20.92
N LEU A 224 14.27 9.69 21.36
CA LEU A 224 14.93 8.90 22.41
C LEU A 224 14.16 8.94 23.73
N GLN A 225 13.64 10.10 24.14
CA GLN A 225 12.83 10.24 25.35
C GLN A 225 11.52 9.47 25.24
N ARG A 226 10.84 9.53 24.09
CA ARG A 226 9.62 8.75 23.82
C ARG A 226 9.87 7.23 23.90
N PHE A 227 11.00 6.76 23.37
CA PHE A 227 11.39 5.35 23.52
C PHE A 227 11.69 4.98 24.97
N LYS A 228 12.47 5.79 25.70
CA LYS A 228 12.75 5.57 27.13
C LYS A 228 11.48 5.57 27.99
N ALA A 229 10.48 6.38 27.63
CA ALA A 229 9.20 6.41 28.34
C ALA A 229 8.35 5.15 28.08
N THR A 230 8.52 4.52 26.92
CA THR A 230 7.80 3.29 26.53
C THR A 230 8.54 2.02 27.02
N ASP A 231 9.87 2.09 27.16
CA ASP A 231 10.71 1.06 27.78
C ASP A 231 10.65 1.15 29.31
N GLU A 232 9.53 0.69 29.88
CA GLU A 232 9.32 0.65 31.34
C GLU A 232 10.40 -0.15 32.08
N ALA A 233 10.99 -1.16 31.41
CA ALA A 233 12.01 -2.03 31.97
C ALA A 233 13.43 -1.44 31.88
N GLN A 234 13.60 -0.34 31.16
CA GLN A 234 14.88 0.33 30.90
C GLN A 234 15.95 -0.63 30.35
N THR A 235 15.54 -1.56 29.48
CA THR A 235 16.44 -2.55 28.89
C THR A 235 17.31 -1.95 27.79
N GLY A 236 16.96 -0.76 27.28
CA GLY A 236 17.61 -0.19 26.10
C GLY A 236 17.03 -0.73 24.79
N THR A 237 15.93 -1.50 24.86
CA THR A 237 15.33 -2.16 23.71
C THR A 237 13.80 -2.09 23.74
N ILE A 238 13.18 -2.07 22.56
CA ILE A 238 11.72 -2.02 22.41
C ILE A 238 11.21 -3.01 21.37
N THR A 239 9.95 -3.44 21.51
CA THR A 239 9.24 -4.28 20.53
C THR A 239 8.63 -3.44 19.40
N PHE A 240 8.12 -4.10 18.36
CA PHE A 240 7.46 -3.42 17.24
C PHE A 240 6.23 -2.60 17.67
N GLU A 241 5.43 -3.12 18.59
CA GLU A 241 4.24 -2.41 19.10
C GLU A 241 4.64 -1.15 19.85
N GLN A 242 5.63 -1.24 20.74
CA GLN A 242 6.19 -0.12 21.48
C GLN A 242 6.81 0.92 20.53
N TYR A 243 7.51 0.47 19.50
CA TYR A 243 8.10 1.33 18.48
C TYR A 243 7.04 2.13 17.70
N LYS A 244 5.96 1.47 17.23
CA LYS A 244 4.84 2.15 16.57
C LYS A 244 4.11 3.10 17.51
N GLN A 245 4.00 2.78 18.80
CA GLN A 245 3.39 3.64 19.81
C GLN A 245 4.20 4.91 20.09
N ALA A 246 5.52 4.80 20.22
CA ALA A 246 6.39 5.94 20.50
C ALA A 246 6.54 6.88 19.28
N GLY A 247 6.56 6.30 18.06
CA GLY A 247 6.73 7.02 16.80
C GLY A 247 8.14 7.57 16.59
N LEU A 248 8.50 7.84 15.34
CA LEU A 248 9.74 8.54 14.98
C LEU A 248 9.53 10.07 15.00
N TRP A 249 10.52 10.83 14.51
CA TRP A 249 10.43 12.29 14.29
C TRP A 249 9.58 12.67 13.07
N PHE A 250 9.14 11.69 12.28
CA PHE A 250 8.20 11.89 11.18
C PHE A 250 7.09 10.84 11.22
N SER A 251 5.97 11.16 10.58
CA SER A 251 4.78 10.31 10.46
C SER A 251 4.51 9.96 9.00
N GLY A 252 3.51 9.10 8.76
CA GLY A 252 2.99 8.92 7.40
C GLY A 252 2.33 10.20 6.88
N ASP A 253 2.21 10.32 5.57
CA ASP A 253 1.49 11.44 4.94
C ASP A 253 0.00 11.36 5.32
N GLU A 254 -0.48 12.35 6.08
CA GLU A 254 -1.88 12.41 6.53
C GLU A 254 -2.79 13.06 5.47
N ASP A 255 -2.21 13.79 4.51
CA ASP A 255 -2.92 14.56 3.48
C ASP A 255 -3.03 13.80 2.14
N ILE A 256 -3.13 12.47 2.21
CA ILE A 256 -3.28 11.62 1.03
C ILE A 256 -4.62 11.90 0.34
N LYS A 257 -4.57 12.60 -0.80
CA LYS A 257 -5.75 12.89 -1.62
C LYS A 257 -6.35 11.60 -2.17
N ILE A 258 -7.54 11.25 -1.68
CA ILE A 258 -8.29 10.11 -2.17
C ILE A 258 -8.74 10.38 -3.62
N PRO A 259 -8.38 9.52 -4.58
CA PRO A 259 -8.84 9.68 -5.96
C PRO A 259 -10.36 9.59 -6.05
N GLU A 260 -10.96 10.51 -6.81
CA GLU A 260 -12.41 10.57 -7.05
C GLU A 260 -12.93 9.28 -7.69
N ASN A 261 -12.11 8.63 -8.52
CA ASN A 261 -12.45 7.37 -9.15
C ASN A 261 -12.36 6.21 -8.13
N PRO A 262 -13.45 5.48 -7.86
CA PRO A 262 -13.46 4.35 -6.92
C PRO A 262 -12.68 3.13 -7.40
N LEU A 263 -12.32 3.07 -8.69
CA LEU A 263 -11.53 1.98 -9.29
C LEU A 263 -10.02 2.23 -9.24
N GLU A 264 -9.58 3.45 -8.94
CA GLU A 264 -8.17 3.80 -8.87
C GLU A 264 -7.60 3.41 -7.51
N PRO A 265 -6.37 2.85 -7.39
CA PRO A 265 -5.79 2.55 -6.08
C PRO A 265 -5.59 3.84 -5.26
N LEU A 266 -5.63 3.75 -3.93
CA LEU A 266 -5.23 4.89 -3.11
C LEU A 266 -3.72 5.14 -3.28
N PRO A 267 -3.25 6.39 -3.10
CA PRO A 267 -1.82 6.68 -3.11
C PRO A 267 -1.08 5.88 -2.01
N PHE A 268 0.13 5.47 -2.33
CA PHE A 268 0.95 4.67 -1.42
C PHE A 268 1.64 5.58 -0.38
N ASN A 269 1.39 5.33 0.91
CA ASN A 269 2.02 6.08 2.01
C ASN A 269 3.45 5.58 2.25
N ARG A 270 4.41 6.04 1.44
CA ARG A 270 5.81 5.58 1.54
C ARG A 270 6.42 5.83 2.92
N GLN A 271 6.16 7.01 3.52
CA GLN A 271 6.75 7.38 4.82
C GLN A 271 6.31 6.43 5.94
N GLU A 272 5.03 6.04 5.97
CA GLU A 272 4.53 5.06 6.94
C GLU A 272 5.22 3.70 6.80
N HIS A 273 5.41 3.22 5.56
CA HIS A 273 6.09 1.96 5.29
C HIS A 273 7.60 2.03 5.57
N LEU A 274 8.23 3.20 5.41
CA LEU A 274 9.64 3.42 5.80
C LEU A 274 9.83 3.30 7.32
N ILE A 275 8.90 3.82 8.12
CA ILE A 275 8.93 3.68 9.58
C ILE A 275 8.98 2.19 9.96
N GLU A 276 8.16 1.36 9.31
CA GLU A 276 8.14 -0.09 9.53
C GLU A 276 9.38 -0.81 8.98
N PHE A 277 9.89 -0.36 7.82
CA PHE A 277 11.13 -0.86 7.26
C PHE A 277 12.32 -0.62 8.19
N PHE A 278 12.46 0.57 8.79
CA PHE A 278 13.56 0.87 9.70
C PHE A 278 13.54 0.00 10.96
N PHE A 279 12.36 -0.30 11.52
CA PHE A 279 12.28 -1.29 12.60
C PHE A 279 12.85 -2.63 12.14
N ARG A 280 12.40 -3.15 11.00
CA ARG A 280 12.86 -4.44 10.47
C ARG A 280 14.35 -4.43 10.09
N LEU A 281 14.89 -3.28 9.71
CA LEU A 281 16.30 -3.12 9.35
C LEU A 281 17.24 -3.23 10.55
N PHE A 282 16.84 -2.66 11.69
CA PHE A 282 17.68 -2.53 12.88
C PHE A 282 17.31 -3.48 14.03
N ALA A 283 16.11 -4.06 14.02
CA ALA A 283 15.69 -5.01 15.04
C ALA A 283 16.44 -6.34 14.94
N ASP A 284 16.72 -6.93 16.09
CA ASP A 284 17.26 -8.28 16.23
C ASP A 284 16.15 -9.31 16.00
N SER A 285 16.21 -9.99 14.86
CA SER A 285 15.25 -11.01 14.44
C SER A 285 15.49 -12.39 15.08
N GLU A 286 16.60 -12.59 15.80
CA GLU A 286 16.83 -13.84 16.55
C GLU A 286 15.97 -13.93 17.81
N LYS A 287 15.46 -12.79 18.30
CA LYS A 287 14.58 -12.71 19.47
C LYS A 287 13.11 -12.84 19.07
N ASP A 288 12.32 -13.45 19.95
CA ASP A 288 10.87 -13.58 19.79
C ASP A 288 10.14 -12.97 21.02
N PRO A 289 9.48 -11.80 20.89
CA PRO A 289 9.38 -10.98 19.68
C PRO A 289 10.69 -10.24 19.33
N PRO A 290 10.88 -9.79 18.07
CA PRO A 290 12.04 -9.01 17.67
C PRO A 290 12.22 -7.76 18.51
N GLN A 291 13.46 -7.45 18.89
CA GLN A 291 13.79 -6.30 19.75
C GLN A 291 14.75 -5.34 19.04
N LEU A 292 14.47 -4.05 19.16
CA LEU A 292 15.27 -2.97 18.58
C LEU A 292 16.05 -2.23 19.67
N ASP A 293 17.38 -2.15 19.57
CA ASP A 293 18.19 -1.20 20.36
C ASP A 293 17.96 0.21 19.80
N TYR A 294 17.14 0.99 20.51
CA TYR A 294 16.71 2.30 20.03
C TYR A 294 17.83 3.33 20.05
N THR A 295 18.81 3.21 20.96
CA THR A 295 19.96 4.13 20.98
C THR A 295 20.86 3.83 19.80
N GLN A 296 21.16 2.56 19.54
CA GLN A 296 21.96 2.17 18.37
C GLN A 296 21.29 2.62 17.06
N MET A 297 19.98 2.40 16.91
CA MET A 297 19.24 2.87 15.74
C MET A 297 19.37 4.39 15.56
N LEU A 298 19.14 5.17 16.61
CA LEU A 298 19.24 6.64 16.52
C LEU A 298 20.65 7.13 16.21
N LEU A 299 21.70 6.38 16.57
CA LEU A 299 23.07 6.69 16.14
C LEU A 299 23.22 6.60 14.62
N TYR A 300 22.56 5.66 13.92
CA TYR A 300 22.57 5.65 12.44
C TYR A 300 21.93 6.92 11.86
N PHE A 301 20.94 7.48 12.53
CA PHE A 301 20.23 8.70 12.12
C PHE A 301 20.89 10.00 12.61
N ALA A 302 21.93 9.92 13.44
CA ALA A 302 22.74 11.07 13.84
C ALA A 302 23.63 11.61 12.71
N CYS A 303 23.67 10.92 11.56
CA CYS A 303 24.43 11.37 10.40
C CYS A 303 24.02 12.78 9.93
N HIS A 304 25.00 13.57 9.49
CA HIS A 304 24.82 14.94 9.03
C HIS A 304 25.75 15.25 7.84
N PRO A 305 25.43 16.23 6.97
CA PRO A 305 26.33 16.68 5.91
C PRO A 305 27.68 17.23 6.42
N ASP A 306 27.66 17.97 7.54
CA ASP A 306 28.85 18.32 8.33
C ASP A 306 29.22 17.14 9.25
N THR A 307 30.44 16.61 9.07
CA THR A 307 30.98 15.49 9.85
C THR A 307 31.00 15.78 11.33
N LEU A 308 31.41 17.00 11.70
CA LEU A 308 31.65 17.32 13.09
C LEU A 308 30.31 17.47 13.82
N GLU A 309 29.33 18.11 13.18
CA GLU A 309 27.95 18.16 13.67
C GLU A 309 27.37 16.75 13.88
N GLY A 310 27.58 15.83 12.93
CA GLY A 310 27.13 14.45 13.08
C GLY A 310 27.71 13.74 14.31
N VAL A 311 28.97 14.00 14.65
CA VAL A 311 29.61 13.45 15.86
C VAL A 311 28.99 14.03 17.13
N TYR A 312 28.75 15.35 17.19
CA TYR A 312 28.12 15.98 18.35
C TYR A 312 26.68 15.48 18.55
N ARG A 313 25.89 15.38 17.47
CA ARG A 313 24.55 14.78 17.51
C ARG A 313 24.57 13.35 18.04
N ALA A 314 25.54 12.55 17.60
CA ALA A 314 25.70 11.18 18.06
C ALA A 314 26.07 11.10 19.55
N LEU A 315 26.99 11.97 20.01
CA LEU A 315 27.31 12.08 21.43
C LEU A 315 26.07 12.52 22.22
N SER A 316 25.29 13.48 21.73
CA SER A 316 24.05 13.93 22.36
C SER A 316 23.03 12.81 22.50
N VAL A 317 22.83 12.00 21.45
CA VAL A 317 21.97 10.80 21.50
C VAL A 317 22.47 9.77 22.50
N ALA A 318 23.78 9.53 22.53
CA ALA A 318 24.38 8.52 23.40
C ALA A 318 24.31 8.90 24.90
N VAL A 319 24.47 10.18 25.21
CA VAL A 319 24.30 10.73 26.57
C VAL A 319 22.81 10.92 26.91
N GLY A 320 22.02 11.29 25.92
CA GLY A 320 20.59 11.57 26.03
C GLY A 320 20.25 13.04 26.34
N THR A 321 21.21 13.95 26.22
CA THR A 321 21.07 15.40 26.37
C THR A 321 21.94 16.11 25.33
N HIS A 322 21.60 17.36 25.01
CA HIS A 322 22.38 18.15 24.05
C HIS A 322 23.80 18.43 24.57
N ILE A 323 24.80 18.19 23.71
CA ILE A 323 26.21 18.44 24.00
C ILE A 323 26.69 19.65 23.23
N PHE A 324 27.05 20.70 23.97
CA PHE A 324 27.55 21.94 23.40
C PHE A 324 28.96 21.76 22.85
N ARG A 325 29.17 22.28 21.64
CA ARG A 325 30.49 22.31 20.99
C ARG A 325 31.46 23.18 21.78
N GLN A 326 32.69 22.71 21.97
CA GLN A 326 33.74 23.59 22.50
C GLN A 326 34.17 24.56 21.40
N VAL A 327 33.89 25.85 21.58
CA VAL A 327 34.43 26.89 20.70
C VAL A 327 35.94 26.93 20.89
N GLU A 328 36.69 26.73 19.81
CA GLU A 328 38.12 27.04 19.78
C GLU A 328 38.28 28.53 20.11
N THR A 329 38.67 28.86 21.34
CA THR A 329 39.26 30.17 21.60
C THR A 329 40.52 30.28 20.74
N PRO A 330 40.59 31.20 19.76
CA PRO A 330 41.80 31.35 18.98
C PRO A 330 42.92 31.76 19.93
N MET A 331 43.93 30.92 20.07
CA MET A 331 45.17 31.32 20.71
C MET A 331 45.72 32.51 19.91
N LEU A 332 45.75 33.69 20.55
CA LEU A 332 46.44 34.88 20.05
C LEU A 332 47.93 34.59 19.93
N THR A 333 48.35 33.97 18.81
CA THR A 333 49.76 33.92 18.43
C THR A 333 50.15 35.26 17.83
N ALA A 334 50.69 36.09 18.72
CA ALA A 334 51.65 37.17 18.52
C ALA A 334 51.94 37.61 17.07
N GLU A 335 51.60 38.88 16.83
CA GLU A 335 52.11 39.78 15.80
C GLU A 335 53.52 39.45 15.30
N LYS A 336 53.66 39.21 14.00
CA LYS A 336 54.82 39.67 13.23
C LYS A 336 54.39 40.23 11.87
N THR A 337 54.39 41.55 11.86
CA THR A 337 54.58 42.49 10.74
C THR A 337 55.35 41.92 9.55
N SER A 338 54.86 42.17 8.32
CA SER A 338 55.68 42.59 7.16
C SER A 338 54.84 42.98 5.93
N ILE A 339 54.65 44.28 5.78
CA ILE A 339 54.73 45.17 4.60
C ILE A 339 54.68 44.56 3.17
N SER A 340 53.66 45.03 2.43
CA SER A 340 53.51 45.35 0.99
C SER A 340 54.68 45.20 0.00
N SER A 341 54.40 44.63 -1.19
CA SER A 341 54.67 45.30 -2.47
C SER A 341 53.96 44.66 -3.69
N VAL A 342 53.08 45.45 -4.34
CA VAL A 342 52.97 45.76 -5.79
C VAL A 342 52.77 44.60 -6.83
N SER A 343 51.59 44.62 -7.48
CA SER A 343 51.18 43.97 -8.74
C SER A 343 51.85 44.63 -10.00
N PRO A 344 51.69 44.18 -11.28
CA PRO A 344 50.39 44.20 -11.98
C PRO A 344 50.12 43.22 -13.16
N ASN A 345 48.82 43.06 -13.43
CA ASN A 345 48.07 42.96 -14.70
C ASN A 345 48.36 41.90 -15.78
N GLU A 346 47.26 41.26 -16.20
CA GLU A 346 46.69 41.12 -17.57
C GLU A 346 45.57 40.06 -17.46
N GLU A 347 44.39 40.06 -18.09
CA GLU A 347 43.55 40.95 -18.90
C GLU A 347 42.20 40.16 -19.01
N PHE A 348 41.03 40.82 -18.95
CA PHE A 348 39.71 40.18 -19.20
C PHE A 348 39.52 39.91 -20.71
N PRO A 349 38.53 39.09 -21.13
CA PRO A 349 37.22 39.69 -21.42
C PRO A 349 36.00 38.86 -20.99
N GLU A 350 34.93 39.59 -20.68
CA GLU A 350 33.56 39.15 -20.47
C GLU A 350 32.91 38.61 -21.76
N ALA A 351 31.95 37.69 -21.61
CA ALA A 351 30.88 37.46 -22.59
C ALA A 351 29.58 37.14 -21.83
N GLU A 352 28.58 37.98 -22.03
CA GLU A 352 27.18 37.78 -21.62
C GLU A 352 26.51 36.71 -22.49
N GLU A 353 25.70 35.82 -21.89
CA GLU A 353 24.41 35.44 -22.49
C GLU A 353 23.47 34.79 -21.46
N ASN A 354 22.22 35.24 -21.52
CA ASN A 354 21.10 34.90 -20.66
C ASN A 354 20.66 33.43 -20.79
N SER A 355 20.36 32.76 -19.68
CA SER A 355 19.25 31.80 -19.65
C SER A 355 18.56 31.82 -18.28
N THR A 356 17.25 32.00 -18.35
CA THR A 356 16.28 31.98 -17.26
C THR A 356 16.35 30.68 -16.47
N ARG A 357 16.80 30.76 -15.22
CA ARG A 357 16.74 29.67 -14.25
C ARG A 357 15.53 29.94 -13.35
N GLU A 358 14.52 29.10 -13.51
CA GLU A 358 13.30 29.08 -12.70
C GLU A 358 13.65 28.95 -11.20
N GLU A 359 12.93 29.72 -10.41
CA GLU A 359 13.06 29.86 -8.96
C GLU A 359 12.75 28.53 -8.25
N LEU A 360 13.78 27.72 -7.99
CA LEU A 360 13.78 26.82 -6.85
C LEU A 360 14.16 27.67 -5.63
N LYS A 361 13.14 28.05 -4.86
CA LYS A 361 13.31 28.58 -3.50
C LYS A 361 13.97 27.51 -2.64
N GLU A 362 15.30 27.49 -2.64
CA GLU A 362 16.05 27.12 -1.45
C GLU A 362 15.71 28.18 -0.39
N GLU A 363 14.77 27.86 0.49
CA GLU A 363 14.72 28.50 1.81
C GLU A 363 16.03 28.11 2.51
N LYS A 364 17.09 28.86 2.22
CA LYS A 364 18.30 28.87 3.04
C LYS A 364 17.87 29.26 4.44
N ASP A 365 18.10 28.36 5.38
CA ASP A 365 18.08 28.63 6.80
C ASP A 365 19.02 29.81 7.11
N GLU A 366 18.47 31.03 7.11
CA GLU A 366 19.12 32.24 7.63
C GLU A 366 19.06 32.29 9.18
N ARG A 367 18.99 31.14 9.88
CA ARG A 367 18.82 31.14 11.34
C ARG A 367 20.00 30.71 12.21
N ASP A 368 21.05 30.08 11.71
CA ASP A 368 22.11 29.59 12.61
C ASP A 368 23.50 30.17 12.30
N GLN A 369 23.66 31.45 12.67
CA GLN A 369 24.94 31.99 13.16
C GLN A 369 24.69 32.88 14.39
N LYS A 370 23.77 32.48 15.27
CA LYS A 370 23.86 32.93 16.65
C LYS A 370 24.93 32.08 17.29
N GLU A 371 26.02 32.70 17.72
CA GLU A 371 26.94 32.09 18.68
C GLU A 371 26.07 31.55 19.83
N GLU A 372 25.93 30.23 19.93
CA GLU A 372 25.27 29.61 21.08
C GLU A 372 26.08 30.01 22.31
N GLU A 373 25.48 30.84 23.17
CA GLU A 373 26.05 31.13 24.48
C GLU A 373 26.10 29.81 25.27
N ILE A 374 27.27 29.18 25.29
CA ILE A 374 27.51 27.93 26.03
C ILE A 374 27.20 28.20 27.52
N PRO A 375 26.22 27.50 28.12
CA PRO A 375 25.93 27.65 29.53
C PRO A 375 27.16 27.34 30.41
N GLU A 376 27.36 28.06 31.52
CA GLU A 376 28.51 27.83 32.43
C GLU A 376 28.57 26.39 32.99
N ASN A 377 27.44 25.66 33.00
CA ASN A 377 27.32 24.26 33.42
C ASN A 377 27.07 23.28 32.26
N ALA A 378 27.42 23.65 31.03
CA ALA A 378 27.29 22.78 29.87
C ALA A 378 28.13 21.51 30.01
N ASN A 379 27.60 20.39 29.49
CA ASN A 379 28.29 19.11 29.35
C ASN A 379 28.76 18.49 30.68
N THR A 380 27.99 18.65 31.76
CA THR A 380 28.31 18.07 33.10
C THR A 380 27.88 16.61 33.23
N GLU A 381 27.18 16.09 32.23
CA GLU A 381 26.75 14.71 32.14
C GLU A 381 27.95 13.76 32.07
N LYS A 382 27.77 12.54 32.60
CA LYS A 382 28.82 11.53 32.62
C LYS A 382 28.64 10.54 31.49
N ILE A 383 29.73 10.25 30.78
CA ILE A 383 29.77 9.26 29.72
C ILE A 383 30.69 8.10 30.14
N SER A 384 30.21 6.87 29.93
CA SER A 384 30.99 5.66 30.16
C SER A 384 31.85 5.32 28.95
N MET A 385 32.89 4.53 29.17
CA MET A 385 33.71 4.01 28.07
C MET A 385 32.89 3.19 27.08
N GLU A 386 31.95 2.37 27.56
CA GLU A 386 31.08 1.55 26.71
C GLU A 386 30.20 2.40 25.79
N THR A 387 29.62 3.48 26.32
CA THR A 387 28.81 4.42 25.53
C THR A 387 29.67 5.13 24.49
N LEU A 388 30.89 5.54 24.84
CA LEU A 388 31.80 6.20 23.91
C LEU A 388 32.24 5.25 22.78
N LEU A 389 32.48 3.98 23.08
CA LEU A 389 32.77 2.95 22.08
C LEU A 389 31.58 2.68 21.15
N LYS A 390 30.34 2.81 21.64
CA LYS A 390 29.14 2.73 20.79
C LYS A 390 29.07 3.90 19.80
N VAL A 391 29.42 5.11 20.24
CA VAL A 391 29.49 6.31 19.37
C VAL A 391 30.60 6.14 18.33
N PHE A 392 31.80 5.75 18.74
CA PHE A 392 32.91 5.49 17.83
C PHE A 392 32.94 4.04 17.34
N GLY A 393 31.75 3.52 17.02
CA GLY A 393 31.51 2.11 16.75
C GLY A 393 31.99 1.64 15.37
N GLY A 394 32.22 2.53 14.41
CA GLY A 394 32.71 2.10 13.09
C GLY A 394 34.20 1.82 13.02
N GLY A 395 34.94 1.97 14.14
CA GLY A 395 36.29 1.40 14.30
C GLY A 395 36.31 -0.10 14.65
N ASN A 396 35.18 -0.79 14.55
CA ASN A 396 35.02 -2.18 14.94
C ASN A 396 35.53 -3.13 13.84
N GLU A 397 36.72 -3.71 14.03
CA GLU A 397 37.28 -4.70 13.11
C GLU A 397 36.85 -6.12 13.48
N VAL A 398 36.54 -6.92 12.46
CA VAL A 398 36.21 -8.34 12.57
C VAL A 398 37.47 -9.17 12.62
N LEU A 399 37.74 -9.80 13.77
CA LEU A 399 38.89 -10.70 13.93
C LEU A 399 38.70 -12.08 13.31
N ASP A 400 37.45 -12.50 13.05
CA ASP A 400 37.14 -13.81 12.45
C ASP A 400 36.00 -13.70 11.43
N ALA A 401 36.35 -13.51 10.16
CA ALA A 401 35.40 -13.40 9.05
C ALA A 401 34.83 -14.75 8.57
N ASN A 402 34.94 -15.82 9.38
CA ASN A 402 34.32 -17.09 9.02
C ASN A 402 32.80 -16.99 9.11
N ARG A 403 32.10 -17.25 8.00
CA ARG A 403 30.62 -17.33 7.90
C ARG A 403 29.95 -18.30 8.88
N PHE A 404 30.73 -19.14 9.56
CA PHE A 404 30.30 -20.15 10.52
C PHE A 404 30.61 -19.79 11.98
N ALA A 405 31.27 -18.66 12.24
CA ALA A 405 31.57 -18.22 13.59
C ALA A 405 30.29 -17.66 14.24
N SER A 406 29.75 -18.38 15.23
CA SER A 406 28.61 -17.92 16.02
C SER A 406 28.91 -16.60 16.75
N TYR A 407 30.17 -16.33 17.11
CA TYR A 407 30.60 -15.10 17.77
C TYR A 407 31.64 -14.36 16.91
N LEU A 408 31.34 -13.11 16.54
CA LEU A 408 32.36 -12.22 15.99
C LEU A 408 33.12 -11.66 17.20
N LYS A 409 34.43 -11.92 17.26
CA LYS A 409 35.29 -11.10 18.11
C LYS A 409 35.54 -9.81 17.34
N THR A 410 34.91 -8.75 17.81
CA THR A 410 35.06 -7.43 17.24
C THR A 410 35.91 -6.62 18.20
N GLU A 411 37.01 -6.06 17.71
CA GLU A 411 37.86 -5.17 18.50
C GLU A 411 37.76 -3.78 17.92
N ASN A 412 37.46 -2.81 18.78
CA ASN A 412 37.41 -1.42 18.38
C ASN A 412 38.83 -0.87 18.35
N ILE A 413 39.30 -0.37 17.20
CA ILE A 413 40.65 0.17 17.02
C ILE A 413 40.96 1.35 17.96
N TYR A 414 39.92 2.05 18.46
CA TYR A 414 40.07 3.16 19.38
C TYR A 414 40.11 2.71 20.85
N SER A 415 39.79 1.45 21.16
CA SER A 415 39.64 0.94 22.53
C SER A 415 40.88 1.20 23.40
N GLU A 416 42.08 0.83 22.96
CA GLU A 416 43.31 1.04 23.72
C GLU A 416 43.59 2.54 24.00
N ASN A 417 43.34 3.40 23.02
CA ASN A 417 43.58 4.84 23.15
C ASN A 417 42.53 5.51 24.04
N LEU A 418 41.28 5.03 24.01
CA LEU A 418 40.24 5.46 24.93
C LEU A 418 40.53 5.00 26.37
N ILE A 419 41.06 3.78 26.58
CA ILE A 419 41.51 3.33 27.91
C ILE A 419 42.57 4.29 28.46
N LYS A 420 43.59 4.61 27.66
CA LYS A 420 44.64 5.57 28.05
C LYS A 420 44.06 6.94 28.36
N THR A 421 43.14 7.44 27.53
CA THR A 421 42.45 8.72 27.74
C THR A 421 41.69 8.75 29.07
N PHE A 422 40.95 7.70 29.41
CA PHE A 422 40.24 7.63 30.70
C PHE A 422 41.21 7.58 31.89
N GLN A 423 42.34 6.88 31.74
CA GLN A 423 43.40 6.84 32.77
C GLN A 423 44.08 8.20 32.94
N ASP A 424 44.38 8.90 31.85
CA ASP A 424 45.01 10.23 31.84
C ASP A 424 44.11 11.29 32.49
N LEU A 425 42.80 11.18 32.30
CA LEU A 425 41.79 12.02 32.95
C LEU A 425 41.50 11.63 34.41
N GLY A 426 42.19 10.63 34.95
CA GLY A 426 42.13 10.25 36.36
C GLY A 426 40.97 9.33 36.75
N ALA A 427 40.27 8.70 35.78
CA ALA A 427 39.21 7.75 36.07
C ALA A 427 39.78 6.44 36.64
N LYS A 428 39.49 6.18 37.91
CA LYS A 428 39.83 4.90 38.55
C LYS A 428 38.90 3.82 37.99
N ASN A 429 39.46 2.67 37.59
CA ASN A 429 38.69 1.54 37.06
C ASN A 429 37.74 1.88 35.89
N LEU A 430 38.08 2.88 35.06
CA LEU A 430 37.25 3.30 33.92
C LEU A 430 35.84 3.80 34.31
N GLU A 431 35.72 4.42 35.49
CA GLU A 431 34.48 5.08 35.91
C GLU A 431 34.03 6.17 34.89
N PRO A 432 32.72 6.41 34.73
CA PRO A 432 32.20 7.44 33.84
C PRO A 432 32.74 8.85 34.14
N ILE A 433 33.18 9.56 33.10
CA ILE A 433 33.80 10.89 33.18
C ILE A 433 32.82 11.94 32.67
N GLU A 434 32.87 13.16 33.23
CA GLU A 434 32.09 14.29 32.71
C GLU A 434 32.51 14.65 31.28
N VAL A 435 31.52 14.88 30.41
CA VAL A 435 31.72 15.19 28.99
C VAL A 435 32.57 16.46 28.82
N ASN A 436 32.39 17.47 29.67
CA ASN A 436 33.17 18.72 29.67
C ASN A 436 34.69 18.50 29.83
N ILE A 437 35.11 17.46 30.57
CA ILE A 437 36.52 17.10 30.81
C ILE A 437 37.00 16.26 29.63
N LEU A 438 36.18 15.31 29.17
CA LEU A 438 36.51 14.44 28.04
C LEU A 438 36.77 15.24 26.76
N LEU A 439 35.90 16.21 26.44
CA LEU A 439 36.01 17.05 25.23
C LEU A 439 37.25 17.96 25.21
N LYS A 440 37.89 18.20 26.37
CA LYS A 440 39.15 18.95 26.45
C LYS A 440 40.38 18.11 26.15
N HIS A 441 40.24 16.78 26.11
CA HIS A 441 41.37 15.89 25.91
C HIS A 441 41.84 15.94 24.44
N PRO A 442 43.14 16.16 24.16
CA PRO A 442 43.64 16.33 22.78
C PRO A 442 43.30 15.16 21.85
N TYR A 443 43.38 13.92 22.35
CA TYR A 443 43.00 12.74 21.56
C TYR A 443 41.51 12.73 21.18
N ILE A 444 40.63 13.20 22.06
CA ILE A 444 39.19 13.23 21.79
C ILE A 444 38.87 14.32 20.77
N GLN A 445 39.52 15.48 20.86
CA GLN A 445 39.36 16.55 19.86
C GLN A 445 39.83 16.10 18.47
N ASP A 446 40.99 15.44 18.40
CA ASP A 446 41.50 14.87 17.15
C ASP A 446 40.58 13.76 16.60
N LEU A 447 40.07 12.88 17.47
CA LEU A 447 39.12 11.84 17.09
C LEU A 447 37.84 12.46 16.51
N ILE A 448 37.21 13.40 17.21
CA ILE A 448 35.98 14.07 16.75
C ILE A 448 36.19 14.77 15.40
N THR A 449 37.35 15.41 15.21
CA THR A 449 37.65 16.16 13.98
C THR A 449 37.83 15.24 12.77
N ASN A 450 38.39 14.05 12.98
CA ASN A 450 38.70 13.12 11.90
C ASN A 450 37.67 11.98 11.75
N TYR A 451 36.65 11.90 12.61
CA TYR A 451 35.66 10.83 12.57
C TYR A 451 34.56 11.10 11.53
N VAL A 452 34.68 10.40 10.41
CA VAL A 452 33.85 10.60 9.21
C VAL A 452 32.63 9.68 9.13
N ASP A 453 32.45 8.72 10.06
CA ASP A 453 31.35 7.75 10.01
C ASP A 453 29.98 8.41 10.18
N TYR A 454 29.90 9.56 10.85
CA TYR A 454 28.66 10.33 10.97
C TYR A 454 28.42 11.30 9.80
N LYS A 455 29.23 11.23 8.73
CA LYS A 455 28.89 11.87 7.47
C LYS A 455 27.81 11.07 6.76
N ILE A 456 26.75 11.74 6.31
CA ILE A 456 25.74 11.09 5.46
C ILE A 456 26.34 10.77 4.09
N PRO A 457 26.37 9.50 3.65
CA PRO A 457 26.88 9.15 2.32
C PRO A 457 25.93 9.66 1.23
N ASP A 458 26.42 10.47 0.30
CA ASP A 458 25.65 10.93 -0.84
C ASP A 458 25.82 10.00 -2.05
N ILE A 459 25.12 8.86 -2.02
CA ILE A 459 25.11 7.91 -3.13
C ILE A 459 24.23 8.40 -4.30
N LYS A 460 23.29 9.33 -4.06
CA LYS A 460 22.35 9.81 -5.08
C LYS A 460 23.07 10.56 -6.20
N MET A 461 24.10 11.33 -5.86
CA MET A 461 24.94 11.99 -6.85
C MET A 461 25.56 11.01 -7.86
N ILE A 462 25.93 9.80 -7.42
CA ILE A 462 26.49 8.77 -8.31
C ILE A 462 25.38 8.17 -9.16
N LEU A 463 24.25 7.82 -8.54
CA LEU A 463 23.09 7.23 -9.21
C LEU A 463 22.49 8.16 -10.29
N GLN A 464 22.54 9.48 -10.09
CA GLN A 464 22.04 10.46 -11.07
C GLN A 464 23.04 10.76 -12.21
N ARG A 465 24.35 10.64 -11.97
CA ARG A 465 25.38 10.83 -13.02
C ARG A 465 25.25 9.79 -14.12
N SER A 466 24.95 8.53 -13.76
CA SER A 466 24.74 7.46 -14.72
C SER A 466 23.51 7.68 -15.61
N GLU A 467 22.47 8.38 -15.12
CA GLU A 467 21.29 8.73 -15.93
C GLU A 467 21.60 9.82 -16.98
N HIS A 468 22.39 10.83 -16.61
CA HIS A 468 22.69 11.98 -17.48
C HIS A 468 23.74 11.67 -18.56
N ALA A 469 24.65 10.72 -18.32
CA ALA A 469 25.67 10.34 -19.29
C ALA A 469 25.10 9.77 -20.60
N GLN A 470 23.82 9.34 -20.62
CA GLN A 470 23.19 8.78 -21.82
C GLN A 470 22.02 9.57 -22.40
N GLY A 471 21.45 10.55 -21.66
CA GLY A 471 20.45 11.47 -22.24
C GLY A 471 20.97 12.30 -23.41
N SER A 472 22.29 12.45 -23.54
CA SER A 472 22.95 13.20 -24.61
C SER A 472 23.23 12.38 -25.89
N ASP A 473 23.15 11.04 -25.86
CA ASP A 473 23.55 10.19 -27.00
C ASP A 473 22.35 9.63 -27.81
N GLY A 474 21.12 9.99 -27.45
CA GLY A 474 19.89 9.51 -28.09
C GLY A 474 19.47 10.24 -29.39
N GLU A 475 20.01 11.42 -29.69
CA GLU A 475 19.59 12.22 -30.85
C GLU A 475 20.53 12.13 -32.06
N ARG A 476 20.94 10.93 -32.47
CA ARG A 476 21.42 10.71 -33.86
C ARG A 476 20.93 9.38 -34.42
N SER A 477 19.66 9.35 -34.79
CA SER A 477 19.14 8.35 -35.73
C SER A 477 19.53 8.72 -37.16
N PRO A 478 20.27 7.88 -37.92
CA PRO A 478 20.42 8.06 -39.36
C PRO A 478 19.25 7.38 -40.06
N SER A 479 18.26 8.15 -40.47
CA SER A 479 17.18 7.68 -41.36
C SER A 479 17.77 7.32 -42.73
N ARG A 480 17.97 6.02 -42.99
CA ARG A 480 18.18 5.49 -44.34
C ARG A 480 16.83 5.13 -44.94
N LEU A 481 16.39 5.92 -45.92
CA LEU A 481 15.39 5.52 -46.90
C LEU A 481 15.90 4.29 -47.66
N THR A 482 15.07 3.25 -47.72
CA THR A 482 15.10 2.26 -48.79
C THR A 482 13.76 2.31 -49.51
N ASP A 483 13.74 3.04 -50.63
CA ASP A 483 12.80 2.80 -51.71
C ASP A 483 13.18 1.47 -52.38
N GLU A 484 12.36 0.44 -52.23
CA GLU A 484 12.35 -0.67 -53.18
C GLU A 484 10.94 -0.95 -53.70
N LYS A 485 10.84 -0.78 -55.02
CA LYS A 485 9.77 -1.16 -55.93
C LYS A 485 9.28 -2.60 -55.70
N LYS A 486 7.95 -2.76 -55.58
CA LYS A 486 7.18 -3.61 -56.50
C LYS A 486 5.70 -3.28 -56.46
#